data_AF-A0A9E3K363-F1
#
_entry.id   AF-A0A9E3K363-F1
#
_cell.length_a   1.000
_cell.length_b   1.000
_cell.length_c   1.000
_cell.angle_alpha   90.00
_cell.angle_beta   90.00
_cell.angle_gamma   90.00
#
_symmetry.space_group_name_H-M   'P 1'
#
loop_
_entity.id
_entity.type
_entity.pdbx_description
1 polymer ?
#
loop_
_entity_poly.entity_id
_entity_poly.type
_entity_poly.pdbx_seq_one_letter_code
_entity_poly.pdbx_strand_id
1 'polypeptide(L)'
;MTRRLLTALVLALSTAFAAMPAAAQPDARYTLADFDQVPKIDAHVHLHSAAPGFVEAARRVHFKLLTINVDYPDFPPIDEQLRVAVALRAAFPATVAFAGTFGTADFESPGWLERTERRIDAAMAAGAVGIKVWKNIGMSLRDSKGQLVMLDDARLKPVFDYMEARG
;
A
#
# COMPACT_ATOMS: atom_id res chain seq x y z
N MET A 1 8.77 60.37 66.03
CA MET A 1 8.42 61.48 65.10
C MET A 1 8.90 61.03 63.73
N THR A 2 8.12 60.84 62.67
CA THR A 2 6.88 61.47 62.24
C THR A 2 6.21 60.56 61.20
N ARG A 3 4.91 60.31 61.39
CA ARG A 3 4.01 59.77 60.36
C ARG A 3 4.01 60.68 59.13
N ARG A 4 3.97 60.11 57.92
CA ARG A 4 3.23 60.69 56.79
C ARG A 4 2.55 59.57 56.00
N LEU A 5 1.22 59.56 56.09
CA LEU A 5 0.32 58.96 55.11
C LEU A 5 0.39 59.77 53.80
N LEU A 6 0.40 59.09 52.65
CA LEU A 6 -0.11 59.59 51.37
C LEU A 6 -0.60 58.35 50.58
N THR A 7 -1.91 58.08 50.62
CA THR A 7 -2.90 58.41 49.57
C THR A 7 -2.76 57.54 48.32
N ALA A 8 -3.80 56.75 48.09
CA ALA A 8 -3.96 55.74 47.05
C ALA A 8 -3.94 56.31 45.62
N LEU A 9 -3.43 55.50 44.68
CA LEU A 9 -3.95 55.45 43.31
C LEU A 9 -3.69 54.06 42.75
N VAL A 10 -4.65 53.15 42.94
CA VAL A 10 -4.67 51.88 42.20
C VAL A 10 -5.15 52.21 40.80
N LEU A 11 -4.22 52.32 39.85
CA LEU A 11 -4.54 52.45 38.44
C LEU A 11 -5.01 51.07 37.96
N ALA A 12 -6.32 50.85 37.90
CA ALA A 12 -6.90 49.68 37.25
C ALA A 12 -6.63 49.78 35.75
N LEU A 13 -5.52 49.18 35.31
CA LEU A 13 -5.20 49.05 33.89
C LEU A 13 -6.09 47.95 33.31
N SER A 14 -7.29 48.31 32.86
CA SER A 14 -8.15 47.44 32.08
C SER A 14 -7.50 47.18 30.73
N THR A 15 -6.70 46.12 30.63
CA THR A 15 -6.26 45.58 29.35
C THR A 15 -7.47 45.01 28.64
N ALA A 16 -8.09 45.81 27.77
CA ALA A 16 -8.99 45.31 26.76
C ALA A 16 -8.17 44.41 25.83
N PHE A 17 -8.20 43.10 26.08
CA PHE A 17 -7.67 42.11 25.16
C PHE A 17 -8.62 42.09 23.97
N ALA A 18 -8.35 42.92 22.96
CA ALA A 18 -9.04 42.82 21.69
C ALA A 18 -8.79 41.41 21.15
N ALA A 19 -9.83 40.59 21.11
CA ALA A 19 -9.76 39.29 20.44
C ALA A 19 -9.39 39.56 18.98
N MET A 20 -8.13 39.33 18.62
CA MET A 20 -7.75 39.33 17.22
C MET A 20 -8.59 38.24 16.54
N PRO A 21 -9.28 38.56 15.43
CA PRO A 21 -9.96 37.52 14.68
C PRO A 21 -8.90 36.49 14.29
N ALA A 22 -9.11 35.24 14.70
CA ALA A 22 -8.27 34.14 14.24
C ALA A 22 -8.26 34.21 12.72
N ALA A 23 -7.10 34.50 12.12
CA ALA A 23 -6.96 34.43 10.68
C ALA A 23 -7.46 33.05 10.26
N ALA A 24 -8.45 33.00 9.36
CA ALA A 24 -8.92 31.74 8.81
C ALA A 24 -7.69 31.01 8.29
N GLN A 25 -7.39 29.83 8.85
CA GLN A 25 -6.30 29.03 8.35
C GLN A 25 -6.56 28.82 6.86
N PRO A 26 -5.56 29.09 5.98
CA PRO A 26 -5.73 28.80 4.57
C PRO A 26 -6.16 27.35 4.46
N ASP A 27 -7.20 27.15 3.67
CA ASP A 27 -7.82 25.86 3.41
C ASP A 27 -6.75 24.91 2.88
N ALA A 28 -6.12 24.15 3.79
CA ALA A 28 -4.90 23.39 3.56
C ALA A 28 -5.21 22.08 2.82
N ARG A 29 -5.92 22.22 1.69
CA ARG A 29 -6.23 21.12 0.78
C ARG A 29 -5.17 21.05 -0.30
N TYR A 30 -4.94 19.85 -0.75
CA TYR A 30 -4.10 19.56 -1.90
C TYR A 30 -4.58 20.29 -3.17
N THR A 31 -3.64 20.81 -3.94
CA THR A 31 -3.83 21.43 -5.26
C THR A 31 -2.86 20.83 -6.28
N LEU A 32 -3.04 21.15 -7.57
CA LEU A 32 -2.08 20.71 -8.59
C LEU A 32 -0.67 21.29 -8.40
N ALA A 33 -0.53 22.43 -7.71
CA ALA A 33 0.78 23.00 -7.39
C ALA A 33 1.57 22.13 -6.40
N ASP A 34 0.89 21.25 -5.66
CA ASP A 34 1.50 20.33 -4.70
C ASP A 34 1.93 19.00 -5.35
N PHE A 35 1.58 18.79 -6.63
CA PHE A 35 1.72 17.49 -7.28
C PHE A 35 3.15 16.99 -7.38
N ASP A 36 4.14 17.85 -7.56
CA ASP A 36 5.54 17.40 -7.61
C ASP A 36 6.23 17.44 -6.24
N GLN A 37 5.57 17.91 -5.18
CA GLN A 37 6.17 18.05 -3.85
C GLN A 37 5.72 16.97 -2.86
N VAL A 38 4.45 16.53 -2.95
CA VAL A 38 3.84 15.64 -1.96
C VAL A 38 4.26 14.19 -2.19
N PRO A 39 4.73 13.44 -1.16
CA PRO A 39 4.91 12.00 -1.27
C PRO A 39 3.60 11.27 -1.54
N LYS A 40 3.61 10.36 -2.53
CA LYS A 40 2.43 9.59 -2.95
C LYS A 40 2.75 8.10 -2.95
N ILE A 41 1.72 7.28 -2.78
CA ILE A 41 1.82 5.84 -2.97
C ILE A 41 0.83 5.47 -4.05
N ASP A 42 1.32 4.94 -5.16
CA ASP A 42 0.49 4.18 -6.08
C ASP A 42 0.37 2.75 -5.52
N ALA A 43 -0.81 2.43 -5.02
CA ALA A 43 -1.09 1.14 -4.38
C ALA A 43 -1.36 0.02 -5.40
N HIS A 44 -1.47 0.30 -6.69
CA HIS A 44 -1.78 -0.71 -7.70
C HIS A 44 -1.20 -0.34 -9.07
N VAL A 45 0.01 -0.81 -9.33
CA VAL A 45 0.62 -0.78 -10.67
C VAL A 45 1.06 -2.18 -11.11
N HIS A 46 1.19 -2.41 -12.42
CA HIS A 46 1.77 -3.63 -12.98
C HIS A 46 3.05 -3.30 -13.74
N LEU A 47 4.21 -3.67 -13.18
CA LEU A 47 5.51 -3.51 -13.82
C LEU A 47 5.96 -4.84 -14.40
N HIS A 48 5.98 -4.93 -15.73
CA HIS A 48 6.34 -6.15 -16.47
C HIS A 48 7.71 -6.11 -17.13
N SER A 49 8.44 -4.99 -16.98
CA SER A 49 9.79 -4.80 -17.48
C SER A 49 10.67 -4.26 -16.38
N ALA A 50 11.92 -4.72 -16.33
CA ALA A 50 12.94 -4.18 -15.42
C ALA A 50 13.55 -2.86 -15.92
N ALA A 51 13.06 -2.31 -17.05
CA ALA A 51 13.51 -1.02 -17.56
C ALA A 51 13.19 0.11 -16.55
N PRO A 52 14.15 1.01 -16.25
CA PRO A 52 14.03 1.94 -15.13
C PRO A 52 13.11 3.14 -15.42
N GLY A 53 12.84 3.46 -16.69
CA GLY A 53 12.27 4.76 -17.07
C GLY A 53 10.93 5.11 -16.39
N PHE A 54 10.04 4.13 -16.21
CA PHE A 54 8.77 4.36 -15.49
C PHE A 54 9.00 4.68 -14.01
N VAL A 55 9.86 3.89 -13.35
CA VAL A 55 10.18 4.07 -11.92
C VAL A 55 10.91 5.40 -11.69
N GLU A 56 11.81 5.78 -12.58
CA GLU A 56 12.49 7.07 -12.51
C GLU A 56 11.53 8.24 -12.71
N ALA A 57 10.56 8.11 -13.63
CA ALA A 57 9.51 9.10 -13.81
C ALA A 57 8.63 9.25 -12.56
N ALA A 58 8.18 8.13 -11.98
CA ALA A 58 7.43 8.12 -10.74
C ALA A 58 8.22 8.77 -9.58
N ARG A 59 9.53 8.47 -9.48
CA ARG A 59 10.40 9.05 -8.45
C ARG A 59 10.53 10.56 -8.55
N ARG A 60 10.61 11.12 -9.78
CA ARG A 60 10.69 12.59 -10.00
C ARG A 60 9.48 13.36 -9.46
N VAL A 61 8.34 12.70 -9.33
CA VAL A 61 7.09 13.28 -8.81
C VAL A 61 6.66 12.62 -7.49
N HIS A 62 7.64 12.10 -6.73
CA HIS A 62 7.49 11.61 -5.36
C HIS A 62 6.52 10.44 -5.18
N PHE A 63 6.32 9.60 -6.20
CA PHE A 63 5.61 8.33 -6.03
C PHE A 63 6.51 7.24 -5.46
N LYS A 64 5.96 6.48 -4.51
CA LYS A 64 6.31 5.09 -4.23
C LYS A 64 5.32 4.19 -4.95
N LEU A 65 5.78 3.03 -5.40
CA LEU A 65 5.02 2.12 -6.24
C LEU A 65 4.87 0.78 -5.54
N LEU A 66 3.65 0.26 -5.48
CA LEU A 66 3.37 -1.13 -5.16
C LEU A 66 3.04 -1.87 -6.46
N THR A 67 4.00 -2.60 -7.02
CA THR A 67 3.72 -3.47 -8.17
C THR A 67 3.08 -4.77 -7.72
N ILE A 68 1.98 -5.16 -8.36
CA ILE A 68 1.17 -6.32 -7.94
C ILE A 68 1.30 -7.42 -8.99
N ASN A 69 1.77 -8.60 -8.61
CA ASN A 69 1.75 -9.77 -9.49
C ASN A 69 0.32 -10.34 -9.58
N VAL A 70 -0.09 -10.87 -10.74
CA VAL A 70 -1.46 -11.39 -10.96
C VAL A 70 -1.50 -12.63 -11.83
N ASP A 71 -2.53 -13.47 -11.63
CA ASP A 71 -2.83 -14.66 -12.44
C ASP A 71 -3.70 -14.32 -13.66
N TYR A 72 -3.19 -13.47 -14.55
CA TYR A 72 -3.91 -12.99 -15.72
C TYR A 72 -3.28 -13.51 -17.03
N PRO A 73 -4.03 -14.23 -17.90
CA PRO A 73 -3.47 -14.87 -19.09
C PRO A 73 -2.77 -13.94 -20.09
N ASP A 74 -3.20 -12.67 -20.18
CA ASP A 74 -2.60 -11.72 -21.12
C ASP A 74 -1.34 -11.03 -20.55
N PHE A 75 -0.99 -11.30 -19.28
CA PHE A 75 0.21 -10.80 -18.65
C PHE A 75 1.32 -11.86 -18.66
N PRO A 76 2.60 -11.46 -18.46
CA PRO A 76 3.68 -12.43 -18.34
C PRO A 76 3.38 -13.49 -17.27
N PRO A 77 3.95 -14.71 -17.36
CA PRO A 77 3.81 -15.72 -16.32
C PRO A 77 4.19 -15.17 -14.95
N ILE A 78 3.51 -15.64 -13.89
CA ILE A 78 3.71 -15.10 -12.54
C ILE A 78 5.18 -15.14 -12.08
N ASP A 79 5.94 -16.17 -12.46
CA ASP A 79 7.35 -16.27 -12.11
C ASP A 79 8.20 -15.18 -12.78
N GLU A 80 7.85 -14.79 -14.01
CA GLU A 80 8.48 -13.67 -14.70
C GLU A 80 8.10 -12.33 -14.05
N GLN A 81 6.83 -12.18 -13.65
CA GLN A 81 6.39 -10.99 -12.91
C GLN A 81 7.13 -10.86 -11.56
N LEU A 82 7.35 -11.97 -10.84
CA LEU A 82 8.13 -12.01 -9.60
C LEU A 82 9.59 -11.62 -9.87
N ARG A 83 10.21 -12.20 -10.91
CA ARG A 83 11.59 -11.87 -11.31
C ARG A 83 11.77 -10.38 -11.58
N VAL A 84 10.84 -9.76 -12.31
CA VAL A 84 10.85 -8.32 -12.60
C VAL A 84 10.65 -7.50 -11.33
N ALA A 85 9.70 -7.87 -10.47
CA ALA A 85 9.43 -7.15 -9.23
C ALA A 85 10.65 -7.16 -8.28
N VAL A 86 11.33 -8.30 -8.16
CA VAL A 86 12.57 -8.44 -7.37
C VAL A 86 13.67 -7.57 -7.96
N ALA A 87 13.87 -7.58 -9.27
CA ALA A 87 14.89 -6.76 -9.93
C ALA A 87 14.65 -5.26 -9.72
N LEU A 88 13.41 -4.79 -9.88
CA LEU A 88 13.05 -3.40 -9.68
C LEU A 88 13.17 -2.96 -8.22
N ARG A 89 12.76 -3.81 -7.27
CA ARG A 89 12.97 -3.52 -5.84
C ARG A 89 14.44 -3.46 -5.48
N ALA A 90 15.28 -4.34 -6.02
CA ALA A 90 16.72 -4.30 -5.80
C ALA A 90 17.35 -3.01 -6.36
N ALA A 91 16.92 -2.57 -7.54
CA ALA A 91 17.41 -1.34 -8.17
C ALA A 91 16.87 -0.06 -7.50
N PHE A 92 15.64 -0.08 -6.98
CA PHE A 92 14.94 1.08 -6.43
C PHE A 92 14.28 0.80 -5.07
N PRO A 93 15.04 0.40 -4.03
CA PRO A 93 14.47 -0.12 -2.78
C PRO A 93 13.65 0.90 -1.98
N ALA A 94 13.88 2.21 -2.18
CA ALA A 94 13.10 3.28 -1.55
C ALA A 94 11.82 3.65 -2.31
N THR A 95 11.69 3.22 -3.56
CA THR A 95 10.60 3.59 -4.47
C THR A 95 9.66 2.41 -4.75
N VAL A 96 10.19 1.18 -4.86
CA VAL A 96 9.43 0.01 -5.30
C VAL A 96 9.26 -1.00 -4.17
N ALA A 97 8.01 -1.27 -3.83
CA ALA A 97 7.57 -2.47 -3.12
C ALA A 97 6.78 -3.37 -4.08
N PHE A 98 6.57 -4.63 -3.72
CA PHE A 98 5.77 -5.53 -4.52
C PHE A 98 4.94 -6.51 -3.70
N ALA A 99 3.80 -6.91 -4.25
CA ALA A 99 3.01 -8.02 -3.76
C ALA A 99 3.10 -9.20 -4.73
N GLY A 100 3.35 -10.39 -4.19
CA GLY A 100 3.33 -11.64 -4.96
C GLY A 100 1.90 -12.09 -5.27
N THR A 101 1.74 -13.23 -5.94
CA THR A 101 0.45 -13.90 -6.16
C THR A 101 0.67 -15.41 -6.28
N PHE A 102 -0.41 -16.17 -6.12
CA PHE A 102 -0.46 -17.58 -6.54
C PHE A 102 -1.45 -17.74 -7.71
N GLY A 103 -1.41 -18.89 -8.37
CA GLY A 103 -2.29 -19.20 -9.49
C GLY A 103 -3.29 -20.30 -9.14
N THR A 104 -4.35 -20.42 -9.94
CA THR A 104 -5.44 -21.39 -9.69
C THR A 104 -5.47 -22.52 -10.72
N ALA A 105 -4.41 -22.69 -11.52
CA ALA A 105 -4.26 -23.84 -12.39
C ALA A 105 -4.26 -25.13 -11.57
N ASP A 106 -5.07 -26.10 -11.99
CA ASP A 106 -5.25 -27.39 -11.32
C ASP A 106 -5.69 -27.26 -9.85
N PHE A 107 -6.56 -26.29 -9.55
CA PHE A 107 -7.02 -25.94 -8.20
C PHE A 107 -7.49 -27.15 -7.37
N GLU A 108 -8.17 -28.13 -8.00
CA GLU A 108 -8.71 -29.31 -7.32
C GLU A 108 -7.74 -30.50 -7.30
N SER A 109 -6.56 -30.39 -7.90
CA SER A 109 -5.61 -31.49 -7.95
C SER A 109 -4.83 -31.63 -6.63
N PRO A 110 -4.52 -32.88 -6.22
CA PRO A 110 -3.57 -33.14 -5.14
C PRO A 110 -2.25 -32.39 -5.42
N GLY A 111 -1.71 -31.68 -4.43
CA GLY A 111 -0.49 -30.90 -4.59
C GLY A 111 -0.69 -29.41 -4.89
N TRP A 112 -1.91 -28.94 -5.17
CA TRP A 112 -2.15 -27.52 -5.46
C TRP A 112 -1.81 -26.64 -4.26
N LEU A 113 -2.26 -27.02 -3.07
CA LEU A 113 -2.00 -26.28 -1.83
C LEU A 113 -0.48 -26.15 -1.58
N GLU A 114 0.26 -27.25 -1.66
CA GLU A 114 1.70 -27.27 -1.42
C GLU A 114 2.46 -26.43 -2.47
N ARG A 115 1.99 -26.39 -3.73
CA ARG A 115 2.54 -25.50 -4.76
C ARG A 115 2.27 -24.03 -4.43
N THR A 116 1.06 -23.71 -4.00
CA THR A 116 0.65 -22.36 -3.60
C THR A 116 1.45 -21.86 -2.42
N GLU A 117 1.59 -22.68 -1.37
CA GLU A 117 2.41 -22.40 -0.19
C GLU A 117 3.87 -22.11 -0.55
N ARG A 118 4.50 -22.97 -1.37
CA ARG A 118 5.88 -22.75 -1.84
C ARG A 118 6.03 -21.44 -2.61
N ARG A 119 5.02 -21.05 -3.40
CA ARG A 119 5.07 -19.77 -4.13
C ARG A 119 4.93 -18.58 -3.18
N ILE A 120 4.05 -18.67 -2.20
CA ILE A 120 3.92 -17.66 -1.15
C ILE A 120 5.26 -17.49 -0.43
N ASP A 121 5.87 -18.58 0.02
CA ASP A 121 7.18 -18.56 0.67
C ASP A 121 8.25 -17.94 -0.23
N ALA A 122 8.30 -18.31 -1.51
CA ALA A 122 9.27 -17.75 -2.45
C ALA A 122 9.09 -16.23 -2.64
N ALA A 123 7.86 -15.75 -2.75
CA ALA A 123 7.58 -14.32 -2.88
C ALA A 123 7.95 -13.56 -1.58
N MET A 124 7.56 -14.08 -0.42
CA MET A 124 7.86 -13.48 0.89
C MET A 124 9.36 -13.46 1.17
N ALA A 125 10.08 -14.55 0.88
CA ALA A 125 11.54 -14.62 1.01
C ALA A 125 12.26 -13.64 0.07
N ALA A 126 11.69 -13.37 -1.11
CA ALA A 126 12.18 -12.37 -2.04
C ALA A 126 11.80 -10.92 -1.63
N GLY A 127 11.09 -10.77 -0.52
CA GLY A 127 10.75 -9.49 0.11
C GLY A 127 9.33 -9.00 -0.22
N ALA A 128 8.42 -9.78 -0.78
CA ALA A 128 7.05 -9.34 -1.01
C ALA A 128 6.43 -8.75 0.28
N VAL A 129 5.66 -7.67 0.14
CA VAL A 129 4.97 -7.01 1.28
C VAL A 129 3.51 -7.46 1.41
N GLY A 130 3.13 -8.48 0.65
CA GLY A 130 1.78 -9.04 0.62
C GLY A 130 1.61 -10.01 -0.53
N ILE A 131 0.47 -10.71 -0.53
CA ILE A 131 0.08 -11.67 -1.56
C ILE A 131 -1.29 -11.26 -2.10
N LYS A 132 -1.38 -11.13 -3.43
CA LYS A 132 -2.62 -10.88 -4.14
C LYS A 132 -3.37 -12.19 -4.34
N VAL A 133 -4.65 -12.19 -3.95
CA VAL A 133 -5.63 -13.13 -4.49
C VAL A 133 -6.23 -12.51 -5.74
N TRP A 134 -6.10 -13.19 -6.88
CA TRP A 134 -6.60 -12.67 -8.14
C TRP A 134 -8.11 -12.89 -8.30
N LYS A 135 -8.74 -12.00 -9.06
CA LYS A 135 -10.20 -11.88 -9.20
C LYS A 135 -10.85 -13.04 -9.95
N ASN A 136 -10.07 -13.94 -10.57
CA ASN A 136 -10.60 -15.16 -11.14
C ASN A 136 -11.34 -15.99 -10.07
N ILE A 137 -10.83 -16.01 -8.83
CA ILE A 137 -11.58 -16.51 -7.67
C ILE A 137 -12.77 -15.56 -7.43
N GLY A 138 -13.99 -16.10 -7.49
CA GLY A 138 -15.23 -15.35 -7.38
C GLY A 138 -15.78 -14.76 -8.68
N MET A 139 -15.08 -14.86 -9.82
CA MET A 139 -15.59 -14.38 -11.11
C MET A 139 -15.61 -15.43 -12.22
N SER A 140 -14.58 -16.27 -12.34
CA SER A 140 -14.42 -17.18 -13.49
C SER A 140 -13.90 -18.57 -13.14
N LEU A 141 -13.16 -18.73 -12.04
CA LEU A 141 -12.74 -20.04 -11.56
C LEU A 141 -13.98 -20.84 -11.17
N ARG A 142 -14.11 -22.03 -11.75
CA ARG A 142 -15.18 -22.98 -11.45
C ARG A 142 -14.62 -24.28 -10.92
N ASP A 143 -15.34 -24.90 -10.01
CA ASP A 143 -15.04 -26.24 -9.53
C ASP A 143 -15.48 -27.32 -10.54
N SER A 144 -15.17 -28.58 -10.24
CA SER A 144 -15.57 -29.76 -11.00
C SER A 144 -17.10 -29.92 -11.17
N LYS A 145 -17.90 -29.22 -10.35
CA LYS A 145 -19.36 -29.18 -10.43
C LYS A 145 -19.87 -27.95 -11.20
N GLY A 146 -18.97 -27.18 -11.81
CA GLY A 146 -19.28 -25.96 -12.56
C GLY A 146 -19.69 -24.77 -11.71
N GLN A 147 -19.60 -24.85 -10.38
CA GLN A 147 -19.93 -23.76 -9.46
C GLN A 147 -18.76 -22.77 -9.38
N LEU A 148 -19.06 -21.48 -9.21
CA LEU A 148 -18.00 -20.50 -8.96
C LEU A 148 -17.30 -20.81 -7.64
N VAL A 149 -15.98 -20.85 -7.68
CA VAL A 149 -15.17 -20.93 -6.46
C VAL A 149 -15.17 -19.54 -5.84
N MET A 150 -15.79 -19.43 -4.67
CA MET A 150 -15.87 -18.20 -3.90
C MET A 150 -14.67 -18.07 -2.95
N LEU A 151 -14.42 -16.87 -2.43
CA LEU A 151 -13.26 -16.61 -1.58
C LEU A 151 -13.33 -17.39 -0.24
N ASP A 152 -14.53 -17.73 0.22
CA ASP A 152 -14.79 -18.53 1.41
C ASP A 152 -14.80 -20.06 1.14
N ASP A 153 -14.38 -20.50 -0.05
CA ASP A 153 -14.23 -21.92 -0.36
C ASP A 153 -13.26 -22.60 0.64
N ALA A 154 -13.68 -23.72 1.21
CA ALA A 154 -12.92 -24.44 2.24
C ALA A 154 -11.51 -24.84 1.80
N ARG A 155 -11.26 -24.98 0.49
CA ARG A 155 -9.93 -25.28 -0.08
C ARG A 155 -8.98 -24.08 -0.08
N LEU A 156 -9.52 -22.86 -0.01
CA LEU A 156 -8.73 -21.63 0.12
C LEU A 156 -8.40 -21.31 1.57
N LYS A 157 -9.21 -21.80 2.54
CA LYS A 157 -8.96 -21.56 3.96
C LYS A 157 -7.51 -21.90 4.39
N PRO A 158 -6.93 -23.06 4.05
CA PRO A 158 -5.55 -23.37 4.40
C PRO A 158 -4.54 -22.36 3.84
N VAL A 159 -4.80 -21.77 2.66
CA VAL A 159 -3.93 -20.73 2.09
C VAL A 159 -3.96 -19.46 2.93
N PHE A 160 -5.14 -19.05 3.41
CA PHE A 160 -5.27 -17.90 4.30
C PHE A 160 -4.65 -18.15 5.66
N ASP A 161 -4.93 -19.31 6.28
CA ASP A 161 -4.32 -19.71 7.55
C ASP A 161 -2.79 -19.73 7.44
N TYR A 162 -2.27 -20.20 6.30
CA TYR A 162 -0.84 -20.27 6.01
C TYR A 162 -0.17 -18.89 5.92
N MET A 163 -0.85 -17.92 5.30
CA MET A 163 -0.41 -16.53 5.24
C MET A 163 -0.50 -15.87 6.61
N GLU A 164 -1.60 -16.04 7.33
CA GLU A 164 -1.79 -15.49 8.68
C GLU A 164 -0.69 -15.94 9.64
N ALA A 165 -0.26 -17.21 9.57
CA ALA A 165 0.83 -17.74 10.37
C ALA A 165 2.20 -17.09 10.09
N ARG A 166 2.35 -16.29 9.03
CA ARG A 166 3.60 -15.64 8.60
C ARG A 166 3.61 -14.11 8.78
N GLY A 167 2.49 -13.53 9.21
CA GLY A 167 2.31 -12.07 9.34
C GLY A 167 2.06 -11.37 8.01
#